data_AF-A0A814Y3M1-F1
#
_entry.id   AF-A0A814Y3M1-F1
#
_cell.length_a   1.000
_cell.length_b   1.000
_cell.length_c   1.000
_cell.angle_alpha   90.00
_cell.angle_beta   90.00
_cell.angle_gamma   90.00
#
_symmetry.space_group_name_H-M   'P 1'
#
loop_
_entity.id
_entity.type
_entity.pdbx_description
1 polymer ?
#
loop_
_entity_poly.entity_id
_entity_poly.type
_entity_poly.pdbx_seq_one_letter_code
_entity_poly.pdbx_strand_id
1 'polypeptide(L)'
;MRKLYRILKPLANRYSVLLIWFFAIFNFYLCVKPLKEYAASIGLNETPTILDTMTYYTPDEGYQTLSNLGDDGRRAYRLTNNAEFVFPILLFLSLSLSNLVMGKGHHYITGPFLYMIFEYIENLAEKYVLEIYPNRHDTVMKLACYAGLINTSLDDYVNTPDLTYTWKHLITSQQWFNKPIINDVTKIKLSDVSVVGNSLTKCVIKSNDVLEITTHLSEGGCAVPFEQLKLPIKKSLSNQVLEFDMKFLTNPYDGVGRHGGIYYGNHSFDRRADGNTGVDWIDRTRDRGYRFYRTGWYPDDSNVLLLQKKEPVNHLKIIIKSNGEHIIVAENTIWKNLTSNAVQLLNKPYLGFWAWGNNHLRISNFTIRPYTRCGLDE
;
A
#
# COMPACT_ATOMS: atom_id res chain seq x y z
N MET A 1 21.05 13.56 -27.31
CA MET A 1 21.57 14.43 -26.22
C MET A 1 22.64 15.46 -26.63
N ARG A 2 23.76 15.11 -27.30
CA ARG A 2 24.82 16.11 -27.64
C ARG A 2 24.32 17.30 -28.49
N LYS A 3 23.42 17.07 -29.45
CA LYS A 3 22.78 18.14 -30.23
C LYS A 3 21.96 19.08 -29.33
N LEU A 4 21.10 18.52 -28.48
CA LEU A 4 20.28 19.28 -27.50
C LEU A 4 21.15 20.11 -26.54
N TYR A 5 22.27 19.55 -26.04
CA TYR A 5 23.25 20.29 -25.24
C TYR A 5 23.77 21.55 -25.96
N ARG A 6 24.13 21.44 -27.25
CA ARG A 6 24.62 22.58 -28.04
C ARG A 6 23.54 23.66 -28.21
N ILE A 7 22.27 23.26 -28.28
CA ILE A 7 21.12 24.18 -28.37
C ILE A 7 20.86 24.89 -27.04
N LEU A 8 20.93 24.16 -25.92
CA LEU A 8 20.62 24.72 -24.60
C LEU A 8 21.77 25.53 -24.00
N LYS A 9 23.03 25.22 -24.32
CA LYS A 9 24.20 25.88 -23.73
C LYS A 9 24.21 27.41 -23.87
N PRO A 10 23.87 28.01 -25.02
CA PRO A 10 23.75 29.47 -25.15
C PRO A 10 22.67 30.09 -24.25
N LEU A 11 21.63 29.32 -23.90
CA LEU A 11 20.53 29.74 -23.03
C LEU A 11 20.85 29.56 -21.54
N ALA A 12 21.93 28.84 -21.21
CA ALA A 12 22.31 28.52 -19.84
C ALA A 12 23.08 29.68 -19.18
N ASN A 13 22.35 30.73 -18.81
CA ASN A 13 22.86 31.80 -17.94
C ASN A 13 21.95 31.95 -16.70
N ARG A 14 22.46 32.62 -15.66
CA ARG A 14 21.76 32.79 -14.37
C ARG A 14 20.39 33.47 -14.53
N TYR A 15 20.27 34.47 -15.40
CA TYR A 15 19.01 35.17 -15.61
C TYR A 15 17.96 34.29 -16.30
N SER A 16 18.36 33.51 -17.30
CA SER A 16 17.46 32.55 -17.95
C SER A 16 16.96 31.48 -16.97
N VAL A 17 17.81 30.99 -16.08
CA VAL A 17 17.38 30.04 -15.03
C VAL A 17 16.35 30.68 -14.10
N LEU A 18 16.64 31.89 -13.59
CA LEU A 18 15.71 32.62 -12.72
C LEU A 18 14.37 32.90 -13.39
N LEU A 19 14.39 33.27 -14.68
CA LEU A 19 13.18 33.50 -15.46
C LEU A 19 12.34 32.23 -15.62
N ILE A 20 12.97 31.09 -15.92
CA ILE A 20 12.27 29.81 -16.01
C ILE A 20 11.67 29.39 -14.65
N TRP A 21 12.40 29.60 -13.56
CA TRP A 21 11.88 29.34 -12.21
C TRP A 21 10.67 30.22 -11.89
N PHE A 22 10.73 31.51 -12.24
CA PHE A 22 9.60 32.41 -12.10
C PHE A 22 8.37 31.89 -12.85
N PHE A 23 8.53 31.48 -14.12
CA PHE A 23 7.44 30.90 -14.90
C PHE A 23 6.92 29.58 -14.33
N ALA A 24 7.79 28.71 -13.80
CA ALA A 24 7.38 27.45 -13.16
C ALA A 24 6.53 27.70 -11.91
N ILE A 25 6.95 28.62 -11.04
CA ILE A 25 6.19 29.03 -9.85
C ILE A 25 4.86 29.66 -10.27
N PHE A 26 4.88 30.58 -11.23
CA PHE A 26 3.68 31.23 -11.72
C PHE A 26 2.68 30.24 -12.33
N ASN A 27 3.16 29.30 -13.15
CA ASN A 27 2.36 28.22 -13.70
C ASN A 27 1.75 27.37 -12.57
N PHE A 28 2.53 26.93 -11.58
CA PHE A 28 2.03 26.15 -10.44
C PHE A 28 0.88 26.88 -9.70
N TYR A 29 1.04 28.17 -9.40
CA TYR A 29 -0.01 28.96 -8.74
C TYR A 29 -1.28 29.08 -9.57
N LEU A 30 -1.17 29.23 -10.90
CA LEU A 30 -2.31 29.28 -11.79
C LEU A 30 -3.02 27.91 -11.92
N CYS A 31 -2.28 26.80 -11.92
CA CYS A 31 -2.83 25.44 -12.09
C CYS A 31 -3.52 24.89 -10.84
N VAL A 32 -2.97 25.19 -9.65
CA VAL A 32 -3.48 24.65 -8.38
C VAL A 32 -4.77 25.34 -7.92
N LYS A 33 -4.97 26.61 -8.32
CA LYS A 33 -6.11 27.41 -7.90
C LYS A 33 -7.47 26.83 -8.35
N PRO A 34 -7.70 26.45 -9.62
CA PRO A 34 -8.96 25.84 -10.07
C PRO A 34 -9.38 24.58 -9.30
N LEU A 35 -8.45 23.67 -8.99
CA LEU A 35 -8.74 22.45 -8.22
C LEU A 35 -9.15 22.76 -6.78
N LYS A 36 -8.49 23.74 -6.15
CA LYS A 36 -8.86 24.21 -4.80
C LYS A 36 -10.21 24.90 -4.78
N GLU A 37 -10.51 25.72 -5.79
CA GLU A 37 -11.81 26.37 -5.93
C GLU A 37 -12.93 25.35 -6.15
N TYR A 38 -12.68 24.31 -6.94
CA TYR A 38 -13.61 23.19 -7.07
C TYR A 38 -13.81 22.43 -5.75
N ALA A 39 -12.73 22.07 -5.05
CA ALA A 39 -12.83 21.39 -3.75
C ALA A 39 -13.71 22.19 -2.77
N ALA A 40 -13.47 23.50 -2.70
CA ALA A 40 -14.26 24.41 -1.88
C ALA A 40 -15.73 24.49 -2.33
N SER A 41 -16.02 24.46 -3.64
CA SER A 41 -17.40 24.58 -4.16
C SER A 41 -18.28 23.38 -3.83
N ILE A 42 -17.68 22.20 -3.64
CA ILE A 42 -18.38 20.99 -3.21
C ILE A 42 -18.29 20.74 -1.69
N GLY A 43 -17.86 21.74 -0.92
CA GLY A 43 -17.78 21.67 0.53
C GLY A 43 -16.70 20.72 1.06
N LEU A 44 -15.72 20.36 0.23
CA LEU A 44 -14.56 19.59 0.67
C LEU A 44 -13.49 20.54 1.23
N ASN A 45 -12.98 20.21 2.42
CA ASN A 45 -11.84 20.90 3.02
C ASN A 45 -10.49 20.40 2.47
N GLU A 46 -10.51 19.35 1.65
CA GLU A 46 -9.33 18.69 1.10
C GLU A 46 -9.43 18.64 -0.43
N THR A 47 -8.27 18.68 -1.10
CA THR A 47 -8.20 18.51 -2.55
C THR A 47 -8.68 17.11 -2.94
N PRO A 48 -9.58 16.98 -3.93
CA PRO A 48 -10.07 15.68 -4.36
C PRO A 48 -8.91 14.82 -4.90
N THR A 49 -9.01 13.51 -4.73
CA THR A 49 -8.09 12.55 -5.35
C THR A 49 -8.32 12.53 -6.85
N ILE A 50 -7.26 12.82 -7.61
CA ILE A 50 -7.19 12.74 -9.09
C ILE A 50 -6.17 11.66 -9.49
N LEU A 51 -6.10 11.30 -10.77
CA LEU A 51 -5.23 10.20 -11.21
C LEU A 51 -3.74 10.51 -10.93
N ASP A 52 -3.29 11.75 -11.18
CA ASP A 52 -1.90 12.20 -10.89
C ASP A 52 -1.50 12.09 -9.41
N THR A 53 -2.48 12.14 -8.49
CA THR A 53 -2.20 12.01 -7.05
C THR A 53 -2.08 10.55 -6.60
N MET A 54 -2.40 9.61 -7.48
CA MET A 54 -2.34 8.17 -7.21
C MET A 54 -1.00 7.62 -7.70
N THR A 55 -0.15 7.18 -6.78
CA THR A 55 1.15 6.56 -7.13
C THR A 55 1.03 5.38 -8.11
N TYR A 56 -0.10 4.67 -8.07
CA TYR A 56 -0.42 3.54 -8.95
C TYR A 56 -1.94 3.37 -8.95
N TYR A 57 -2.51 2.96 -10.09
CA TYR A 57 -3.91 2.54 -10.20
C TYR A 57 -4.14 1.49 -11.30
N THR A 58 -5.10 0.59 -11.08
CA THR A 58 -5.68 -0.24 -12.15
C THR A 58 -6.64 0.60 -13.01
N PRO A 59 -7.03 0.12 -14.20
CA PRO A 59 -8.09 0.78 -14.97
C PRO A 59 -9.38 0.98 -14.20
N ASP A 60 -9.85 -0.03 -13.46
CA ASP A 60 -11.08 0.06 -12.67
C ASP A 60 -10.97 1.12 -11.57
N GLU A 61 -9.85 1.15 -10.84
CA GLU A 61 -9.57 2.18 -9.84
C GLU A 61 -9.51 3.59 -10.46
N GLY A 62 -8.85 3.72 -11.62
CA GLY A 62 -8.79 4.99 -12.35
C GLY A 62 -10.18 5.49 -12.77
N TYR A 63 -11.01 4.62 -13.36
CA TYR A 63 -12.37 4.97 -13.74
C TYR A 63 -13.28 5.22 -12.53
N GLN A 64 -13.09 4.51 -11.42
CA GLN A 64 -13.79 4.78 -10.16
C GLN A 64 -13.41 6.16 -9.62
N THR A 65 -12.12 6.52 -9.64
CA THR A 65 -11.65 7.87 -9.29
C THR A 65 -12.31 8.93 -10.17
N LEU A 66 -12.33 8.74 -11.50
CA LEU A 66 -13.01 9.65 -12.41
C LEU A 66 -14.52 9.75 -12.14
N SER A 67 -15.16 8.64 -11.78
CA SER A 67 -16.58 8.61 -11.41
C SER A 67 -16.84 9.41 -10.14
N ASN A 68 -16.02 9.22 -9.10
CA ASN A 68 -16.13 9.89 -7.80
C ASN A 68 -16.00 11.42 -7.89
N LEU A 69 -15.29 11.93 -8.91
CA LEU A 69 -15.17 13.37 -9.15
C LEU A 69 -16.49 14.02 -9.63
N GLY A 70 -17.43 13.25 -10.17
CA GLY A 70 -18.62 13.81 -10.84
C GLY A 70 -18.27 14.69 -12.05
N ASP A 71 -19.28 15.30 -12.68
CA ASP A 71 -19.07 16.09 -13.90
C ASP A 71 -18.24 17.36 -13.66
N ASP A 72 -18.52 18.07 -12.58
CA ASP A 72 -17.82 19.31 -12.23
C ASP A 72 -16.36 19.04 -11.87
N GLY A 73 -16.08 17.96 -11.14
CA GLY A 73 -14.70 17.59 -10.78
C GLY A 73 -13.90 17.16 -12.00
N ARG A 74 -14.50 16.39 -12.92
CA ARG A 74 -13.86 16.06 -14.20
C ARG A 74 -13.64 17.30 -15.08
N ARG A 75 -14.53 18.30 -15.03
CA ARG A 75 -14.33 19.58 -15.73
C ARG A 75 -13.16 20.36 -15.14
N ALA A 76 -13.08 20.47 -13.81
CA ALA A 76 -11.96 21.10 -13.13
C ALA A 76 -10.65 20.37 -13.44
N TYR A 77 -10.66 19.03 -13.41
CA TYR A 77 -9.49 18.22 -13.74
C TYR A 77 -9.02 18.42 -15.18
N ARG A 78 -9.91 18.43 -16.17
CA ARG A 78 -9.55 18.77 -17.56
C ARG A 78 -8.88 20.15 -17.70
N LEU A 79 -9.27 21.13 -16.90
CA LEU A 79 -8.64 22.45 -16.91
C LEU A 79 -7.23 22.40 -16.32
N THR A 80 -7.04 21.72 -15.19
CA THR A 80 -5.71 21.54 -14.58
C THR A 80 -4.79 20.76 -15.50
N ASN A 81 -5.26 19.65 -16.06
CA ASN A 81 -4.47 18.80 -16.95
C ASN A 81 -3.99 19.54 -18.21
N ASN A 82 -4.81 20.45 -18.77
CA ASN A 82 -4.35 21.31 -19.87
C ASN A 82 -3.18 22.24 -19.46
N ALA A 83 -3.15 22.67 -18.20
CA ALA A 83 -2.11 23.55 -17.70
C ALA A 83 -0.82 22.77 -17.37
N GLU A 84 -0.94 21.48 -17.06
CA GLU A 84 0.15 20.52 -16.89
C GLU A 84 0.90 20.22 -18.19
N PHE A 85 0.41 20.62 -19.37
CA PHE A 85 1.20 20.53 -20.61
C PHE A 85 2.37 21.52 -20.67
N VAL A 86 2.37 22.58 -19.86
CA VAL A 86 3.46 23.58 -19.86
C VAL A 86 4.53 23.23 -18.82
N PHE A 87 4.11 22.63 -17.70
CA PHE A 87 4.97 22.37 -16.55
C PHE A 87 6.17 21.46 -16.86
N PRO A 88 6.05 20.35 -17.61
CA PRO A 88 7.17 19.46 -17.94
C PRO A 88 8.28 20.17 -18.71
N ILE A 89 7.94 21.11 -19.61
CA ILE A 89 8.95 21.93 -20.32
C ILE A 89 9.66 22.85 -19.32
N LEU A 90 8.91 23.53 -18.45
CA LEU A 90 9.48 24.45 -17.48
C LEU A 90 10.41 23.72 -16.51
N LEU A 91 10.02 22.53 -16.04
CA LEU A 91 10.82 21.70 -15.15
C LEU A 91 12.05 21.11 -15.87
N PHE A 92 11.89 20.65 -17.11
CA PHE A 92 13.01 20.21 -17.95
C PHE A 92 14.05 21.32 -18.11
N LEU A 93 13.61 22.53 -18.45
CA LEU A 93 14.49 23.68 -18.63
C LEU A 93 15.11 24.12 -17.31
N SER A 94 14.35 24.15 -16.21
CA SER A 94 14.84 24.56 -14.89
C SER A 94 15.98 23.66 -14.42
N LEU A 95 15.82 22.34 -14.57
CA LEU A 95 16.83 21.35 -14.18
C LEU A 95 18.00 21.32 -15.16
N SER A 96 17.73 21.34 -16.46
CA SER A 96 18.78 21.23 -17.49
C SER A 96 19.67 22.47 -17.53
N LEU A 97 19.08 23.67 -17.56
CA LEU A 97 19.85 24.92 -17.64
C LEU A 97 20.68 25.16 -16.38
N SER A 98 20.16 24.82 -15.20
CA SER A 98 20.92 24.92 -13.94
C SER A 98 22.16 24.04 -13.96
N ASN A 99 22.03 22.79 -14.40
CA ASN A 99 23.18 21.88 -14.55
C ASN A 99 24.21 22.42 -15.57
N LEU A 100 23.75 23.04 -16.66
CA LEU A 100 24.63 23.64 -17.67
C LEU A 100 25.35 24.89 -17.16
N VAL A 101 24.68 25.75 -16.38
CA VAL A 101 25.31 26.91 -15.71
C VAL A 101 26.42 26.46 -14.76
N MET A 102 26.25 25.30 -14.10
CA MET A 102 27.28 24.68 -13.27
C MET A 102 28.42 24.01 -14.07
N GLY A 103 28.44 24.15 -15.40
CA GLY A 103 29.46 23.56 -16.26
C GLY A 103 29.35 22.06 -16.44
N LYS A 104 28.23 21.43 -16.05
CA LYS A 104 28.06 19.98 -16.18
C LYS A 104 27.89 19.54 -17.63
N GLY A 105 28.26 18.28 -17.89
CA GLY A 105 28.21 17.67 -19.22
C GLY A 105 26.79 17.35 -19.71
N HIS A 106 26.68 17.02 -21.00
CA HIS A 106 25.42 16.71 -21.69
C HIS A 106 24.61 15.54 -21.11
N HIS A 107 25.21 14.65 -20.31
CA HIS A 107 24.51 13.52 -19.70
C HIS A 107 23.51 13.96 -18.62
N TYR A 108 23.75 15.10 -17.95
CA TYR A 108 22.83 15.68 -16.95
C TYR A 108 21.53 16.25 -17.54
N ILE A 109 21.43 16.33 -18.88
CA ILE A 109 20.17 16.71 -19.56
C ILE A 109 19.26 15.47 -19.73
N THR A 110 19.82 14.26 -19.69
CA THR A 110 19.09 13.03 -20.07
C THR A 110 17.96 12.71 -19.11
N GLY A 111 18.19 12.80 -17.81
CA GLY A 111 17.16 12.57 -16.78
C GLY A 111 15.98 13.54 -16.94
N PRO A 112 16.21 14.86 -16.86
CA PRO A 112 15.15 15.85 -17.05
C PRO A 112 14.42 15.71 -18.40
N PHE A 113 15.12 15.32 -19.46
CA PHE A 113 14.50 15.13 -20.78
C PHE A 113 13.58 13.91 -20.82
N LEU A 114 13.99 12.77 -20.24
CA LEU A 114 13.14 11.59 -20.13
C LEU A 114 11.94 11.86 -19.23
N TYR A 115 12.14 12.54 -18.10
CA TYR A 115 11.08 12.97 -17.20
C TYR A 115 10.01 13.77 -17.97
N MET A 116 10.43 14.78 -18.73
CA MET A 116 9.51 15.56 -19.56
C MET A 116 8.72 14.71 -20.56
N ILE A 117 9.34 13.69 -21.18
CA ILE A 117 8.65 12.81 -22.13
C ILE A 117 7.57 11.99 -21.43
N PHE A 118 7.87 11.39 -20.28
CA PHE A 118 6.93 10.54 -19.56
C PHE A 118 5.78 11.35 -18.95
N GLU A 119 6.06 12.54 -18.42
CA GLU A 119 5.03 13.52 -18.04
C GLU A 119 4.08 13.85 -19.19
N TYR A 120 4.60 14.05 -20.40
CA TYR A 120 3.74 14.28 -21.56
C TYR A 120 2.88 13.07 -21.93
N ILE A 121 3.43 11.86 -21.83
CA ILE A 121 2.70 10.63 -22.11
C ILE A 121 1.56 10.44 -21.09
N GLU A 122 1.85 10.65 -19.81
CA GLU A 122 0.86 10.62 -18.73
C GLU A 122 -0.25 11.64 -18.99
N ASN A 123 0.10 12.93 -19.10
CA ASN A 123 -0.86 14.00 -19.30
C ASN A 123 -1.72 13.82 -20.57
N LEU A 124 -1.14 13.32 -21.67
CA LEU A 124 -1.90 13.01 -22.90
C LEU A 124 -2.86 11.84 -22.70
N ALA A 125 -2.42 10.77 -22.02
CA ALA A 125 -3.24 9.61 -21.76
C ALA A 125 -4.41 9.95 -20.82
N GLU A 126 -4.14 10.74 -19.78
CA GLU A 126 -5.15 11.23 -18.84
C GLU A 126 -6.17 12.15 -19.49
N LYS A 127 -5.70 13.11 -20.30
CA LYS A 127 -6.57 13.95 -21.12
C LYS A 127 -7.52 13.11 -21.98
N TYR A 128 -6.97 12.11 -22.67
CA TYR A 128 -7.75 11.23 -23.52
C TYR A 128 -8.83 10.48 -22.72
N VAL A 129 -8.49 9.84 -21.59
CA VAL A 129 -9.47 9.10 -20.78
C VAL A 129 -10.53 10.04 -20.18
N LEU A 130 -10.17 11.27 -19.82
CA LEU A 130 -11.10 12.31 -19.35
C LEU A 130 -12.06 12.79 -20.44
N GLU A 131 -11.63 12.79 -21.71
CA GLU A 131 -12.45 13.20 -22.85
C GLU A 131 -13.45 12.12 -23.27
N ILE A 132 -13.07 10.84 -23.18
CA ILE A 132 -13.95 9.73 -23.60
C ILE A 132 -14.91 9.25 -22.51
N TYR A 133 -14.67 9.60 -21.23
CA TYR A 133 -15.51 9.20 -20.10
C TYR A 133 -16.98 9.58 -20.35
N PRO A 134 -17.97 8.67 -20.12
CA PRO A 134 -17.87 7.41 -19.36
C PRO A 134 -17.40 6.19 -20.15
N ASN A 135 -17.06 6.33 -21.44
CA ASN A 135 -16.48 5.22 -22.19
C ASN A 135 -15.10 4.85 -21.63
N ARG A 136 -14.74 3.57 -21.76
CA ARG A 136 -13.49 3.03 -21.23
C ARG A 136 -12.50 2.69 -22.34
N HIS A 137 -11.23 2.94 -22.07
CA HIS A 137 -10.08 2.51 -22.86
C HIS A 137 -8.94 2.10 -21.92
N ASP A 138 -9.07 0.93 -21.32
CA ASP A 138 -8.20 0.43 -20.25
C ASP A 138 -6.70 0.42 -20.61
N THR A 139 -6.33 0.20 -21.87
CA THR A 139 -4.93 0.29 -22.31
C THR A 139 -4.34 1.69 -22.15
N VAL A 140 -5.10 2.75 -22.42
CA VAL A 140 -4.62 4.14 -22.27
C VAL A 140 -4.57 4.51 -20.78
N MET A 141 -5.54 4.04 -19.98
CA MET A 141 -5.51 4.20 -18.52
C MET A 141 -4.26 3.53 -17.90
N LYS A 142 -3.89 2.33 -18.36
CA LYS A 142 -2.63 1.67 -17.96
C LYS A 142 -1.40 2.48 -18.38
N LEU A 143 -1.42 3.04 -19.59
CA LEU A 143 -0.32 3.87 -20.09
C LEU A 143 -0.11 5.11 -19.22
N ALA A 144 -1.19 5.79 -18.82
CA ALA A 144 -1.13 6.91 -17.88
C ALA A 144 -0.46 6.49 -16.57
N CYS A 145 -0.96 5.44 -15.91
CA CYS A 145 -0.38 4.92 -14.68
C CYS A 145 1.11 4.54 -14.83
N TYR A 146 1.50 3.86 -15.90
CA TYR A 146 2.90 3.47 -16.10
C TYR A 146 3.81 4.66 -16.35
N ALA A 147 3.34 5.69 -17.07
CA ALA A 147 4.09 6.91 -17.26
C ALA A 147 4.32 7.64 -15.91
N GLY A 148 3.29 7.75 -15.06
CA GLY A 148 3.41 8.32 -13.71
C GLY A 148 4.36 7.57 -12.78
N LEU A 149 4.35 6.24 -12.83
CA LEU A 149 5.32 5.42 -12.08
C LEU A 149 6.76 5.69 -12.51
N ILE A 150 6.98 5.83 -13.81
CA ILE A 150 8.31 6.12 -14.35
C ILE A 150 8.73 7.54 -13.95
N ASN A 151 7.82 8.53 -13.99
CA ASN A 151 8.06 9.89 -13.49
C ASN A 151 8.51 9.89 -12.04
N THR A 152 7.76 9.21 -11.16
CA THR A 152 8.10 9.07 -9.74
C THR A 152 9.49 8.45 -9.55
N SER A 153 9.83 7.44 -10.34
CA SER A 153 11.14 6.80 -10.30
C SER A 153 12.27 7.71 -10.82
N LEU A 154 11.97 8.59 -11.77
CA LEU A 154 12.91 9.57 -12.33
C LEU A 154 13.12 10.76 -11.39
N ASP A 155 12.14 11.13 -10.56
CA ASP A 155 12.31 12.15 -9.52
C ASP A 155 13.39 11.77 -8.51
N ASP A 156 13.42 10.50 -8.09
CA ASP A 156 14.48 9.98 -7.23
C ASP A 156 15.86 10.12 -7.89
N TYR A 157 15.95 9.92 -9.22
CA TYR A 157 17.19 10.09 -9.99
C TYR A 157 17.63 11.55 -10.11
N VAL A 158 16.70 12.47 -10.35
CA VAL A 158 17.01 13.91 -10.44
C VAL A 158 17.58 14.40 -9.11
N ASN A 159 17.06 13.90 -7.99
CA ASN A 159 17.50 14.26 -6.64
C ASN A 159 18.78 13.54 -6.19
N THR A 160 19.10 12.36 -6.76
CA THR A 160 20.32 11.60 -6.45
C THR A 160 21.05 11.17 -7.74
N PRO A 161 21.99 11.99 -8.27
CA PRO A 161 22.61 11.77 -9.58
C PRO A 161 23.67 10.64 -9.60
N ASP A 162 23.49 9.59 -8.81
CA ASP A 162 24.23 8.34 -8.95
C ASP A 162 23.51 7.43 -9.96
N LEU A 163 23.99 7.52 -11.21
CA LEU A 163 23.54 6.69 -12.34
C LEU A 163 23.51 5.19 -12.01
N THR A 164 24.41 4.71 -11.15
CA THR A 164 24.51 3.30 -10.77
C THR A 164 23.35 2.86 -9.86
N TYR A 165 22.91 3.74 -8.96
CA TYR A 165 21.76 3.50 -8.08
C TYR A 165 20.45 3.46 -8.88
N THR A 166 20.27 4.42 -9.78
CA THR A 166 19.06 4.54 -10.58
C THR A 166 18.92 3.46 -11.62
N TRP A 167 19.97 3.09 -12.37
CA TRP A 167 19.88 1.97 -13.31
C TRP A 167 19.58 0.67 -12.58
N LYS A 168 20.08 0.48 -11.35
CA LYS A 168 19.75 -0.69 -10.54
C LYS A 168 18.28 -0.68 -10.11
N HIS A 169 17.70 0.47 -9.78
CA HIS A 169 16.27 0.65 -9.49
C HIS A 169 15.37 0.55 -10.71
N LEU A 170 15.78 1.09 -11.86
CA LEU A 170 15.08 0.99 -13.14
C LEU A 170 15.15 -0.43 -13.71
N ILE A 171 16.26 -1.15 -13.53
CA ILE A 171 16.39 -2.57 -13.89
C ILE A 171 15.60 -3.44 -12.91
N THR A 172 15.59 -3.13 -11.62
CA THR A 172 14.71 -3.85 -10.69
C THR A 172 13.25 -3.56 -11.01
N SER A 173 12.84 -2.33 -11.32
CA SER A 173 11.48 -2.05 -11.81
C SER A 173 11.21 -2.70 -13.18
N GLN A 174 12.20 -2.83 -14.07
CA GLN A 174 12.13 -3.71 -15.26
C GLN A 174 11.96 -5.20 -14.93
N GLN A 175 12.45 -5.68 -13.79
CA GLN A 175 12.10 -7.01 -13.29
C GLN A 175 10.66 -7.09 -12.77
N TRP A 176 10.00 -5.97 -12.44
CA TRP A 176 8.53 -5.93 -12.27
C TRP A 176 7.81 -5.97 -13.62
N PHE A 177 8.40 -5.39 -14.68
CA PHE A 177 7.80 -5.33 -16.02
C PHE A 177 7.98 -6.61 -16.86
N ASN A 178 9.08 -7.36 -16.68
CA ASN A 178 9.43 -8.56 -17.46
C ASN A 178 9.35 -9.89 -16.70
N LYS A 179 9.16 -9.86 -15.37
CA LYS A 179 8.44 -11.01 -14.80
C LYS A 179 7.05 -10.95 -15.46
N PRO A 180 6.44 -12.09 -15.84
CA PRO A 180 4.98 -12.11 -15.88
C PRO A 180 4.52 -11.37 -14.61
N ILE A 181 3.42 -10.63 -14.63
CA ILE A 181 2.75 -10.32 -13.36
C ILE A 181 2.43 -11.70 -12.81
N ILE A 182 3.38 -12.22 -12.03
CA ILE A 182 3.35 -13.53 -11.48
C ILE A 182 2.37 -13.27 -10.36
N ASN A 183 1.11 -13.54 -10.69
CA ASN A 183 0.08 -13.90 -9.75
C ASN A 183 0.46 -15.19 -9.00
N ASP A 184 1.75 -15.57 -8.88
CA ASP A 184 2.23 -16.20 -7.65
C ASP A 184 2.11 -15.14 -6.54
N VAL A 185 0.86 -14.81 -6.21
CA VAL A 185 0.36 -15.03 -4.86
C VAL A 185 1.10 -16.26 -4.37
N THR A 186 2.22 -16.07 -3.67
CA THR A 186 2.88 -17.15 -2.97
C THR A 186 1.87 -17.58 -1.92
N LYS A 187 0.91 -18.44 -2.31
CA LYS A 187 -0.07 -19.00 -1.40
C LYS A 187 0.72 -19.91 -0.49
N ILE A 188 1.11 -19.36 0.64
CA ILE A 188 1.83 -20.12 1.66
C ILE A 188 0.79 -20.99 2.31
N LYS A 189 0.87 -22.27 1.95
CA LYS A 189 0.07 -23.31 2.55
C LYS A 189 0.53 -23.54 3.97
N LEU A 190 -0.41 -23.75 4.89
CA LEU A 190 -0.06 -24.10 6.26
C LEU A 190 0.70 -25.42 6.33
N SER A 191 0.52 -26.34 5.37
CA SER A 191 1.32 -27.57 5.27
C SER A 191 2.82 -27.32 5.05
N ASP A 192 3.20 -26.16 4.51
CA ASP A 192 4.57 -25.87 4.10
C ASP A 192 5.40 -25.26 5.23
N VAL A 193 4.79 -25.05 6.40
CA VAL A 193 5.42 -24.39 7.54
C VAL A 193 5.37 -25.28 8.78
N SER A 194 6.42 -25.18 9.60
CA SER A 194 6.45 -25.76 10.93
C SER A 194 5.92 -24.75 11.94
N VAL A 195 4.86 -25.13 12.65
CA VAL A 195 4.32 -24.35 13.75
C VAL A 195 5.03 -24.67 15.05
N VAL A 196 5.36 -23.64 15.82
CA VAL A 196 5.93 -23.78 17.17
C VAL A 196 4.84 -23.44 18.19
N GLY A 197 4.51 -24.40 19.04
CA GLY A 197 3.57 -24.24 20.16
C GLY A 197 4.30 -24.18 21.50
N ASN A 198 3.64 -23.63 22.53
CA ASN A 198 4.11 -23.78 23.91
C ASN A 198 3.68 -25.15 24.49
N SER A 199 4.22 -25.53 25.66
CA SER A 199 3.94 -26.84 26.30
C SER A 199 2.47 -27.08 26.66
N LEU A 200 1.63 -26.05 26.64
CA LEU A 200 0.22 -26.09 26.99
C LEU A 200 -0.71 -26.05 25.76
N THR A 201 -0.11 -25.99 24.56
CA THR A 201 -0.83 -25.87 23.28
C THR A 201 -0.50 -27.03 22.37
N LYS A 202 -1.53 -27.72 21.89
CA LYS A 202 -1.37 -28.70 20.82
C LYS A 202 -1.65 -28.02 19.47
N CYS A 203 -0.61 -27.85 18.68
CA CYS A 203 -0.68 -27.33 17.30
C CYS A 203 -0.62 -28.50 16.32
N VAL A 204 -1.66 -28.72 15.53
CA VAL A 204 -1.70 -29.80 14.52
C VAL A 204 -2.02 -29.21 13.16
N ILE A 205 -1.09 -29.36 12.22
CA ILE A 205 -1.35 -29.07 10.80
C ILE A 205 -1.83 -30.37 10.15
N LYS A 206 -3.03 -30.34 9.58
CA LYS A 206 -3.63 -31.46 8.84
C LYS A 206 -3.25 -31.37 7.35
N SER A 207 -3.41 -32.48 6.64
CA SER A 207 -3.03 -32.64 5.22
C SER A 207 -3.74 -31.71 4.22
N ASN A 208 -4.75 -30.99 4.66
CA ASN A 208 -5.57 -30.08 3.86
C ASN A 208 -5.36 -28.59 4.22
N ASP A 209 -4.15 -28.21 4.66
CA ASP A 209 -3.82 -26.82 5.03
C ASP A 209 -4.69 -26.26 6.16
N VAL A 210 -5.02 -27.13 7.13
CA VAL A 210 -5.81 -26.77 8.30
C VAL A 210 -4.93 -26.83 9.55
N LEU A 211 -4.83 -25.71 10.25
CA LEU A 211 -4.23 -25.64 11.57
C LEU A 211 -5.32 -25.80 12.63
N GLU A 212 -5.20 -26.80 13.48
CA GLU A 212 -5.99 -26.93 14.69
C GLU A 212 -5.14 -26.62 15.93
N ILE A 213 -5.70 -25.76 16.78
CA ILE A 213 -5.10 -25.31 18.03
C ILE A 213 -6.01 -25.78 19.15
N THR A 214 -5.51 -26.69 19.97
CA THR A 214 -6.21 -27.15 21.17
C THR A 214 -5.48 -26.65 22.39
N THR A 215 -6.19 -25.93 23.25
CA THR A 215 -5.69 -25.41 24.52
C THR A 215 -6.47 -26.04 25.66
N HIS A 216 -5.79 -26.22 26.79
CA HIS A 216 -6.40 -26.79 28.00
C HIS A 216 -6.57 -25.70 29.06
N LEU A 217 -5.63 -25.59 30.00
CA LEU A 217 -5.81 -24.75 31.19
C LEU A 217 -5.56 -23.27 30.96
N SER A 218 -4.78 -22.90 29.96
CA SER A 218 -4.36 -21.53 29.72
C SER A 218 -4.46 -21.17 28.25
N GLU A 219 -4.26 -19.90 27.98
CA GLU A 219 -3.98 -19.39 26.66
C GLU A 219 -2.80 -20.14 26.00
N GLY A 220 -2.94 -20.37 24.70
CA GLY A 220 -1.97 -21.07 23.89
C GLY A 220 -1.86 -20.49 22.48
N GLY A 221 -0.67 -20.60 21.89
CA GLY A 221 -0.37 -20.04 20.57
C GLY A 221 0.42 -21.02 19.71
N CYS A 222 0.24 -20.91 18.39
CA CYS A 222 0.99 -21.60 17.36
C CYS A 222 1.60 -20.53 16.44
N ALA A 223 2.93 -20.41 16.43
CA ALA A 223 3.65 -19.41 15.65
C ALA A 223 4.35 -20.02 14.44
N VAL A 224 4.44 -19.25 13.36
CA VAL A 224 5.23 -19.52 12.18
C VAL A 224 6.34 -18.47 12.07
N PRO A 225 7.61 -18.88 11.97
CA PRO A 225 8.71 -17.96 11.70
C PRO A 225 8.57 -17.32 10.31
N PHE A 226 8.81 -16.01 10.20
CA PHE A 226 8.77 -15.27 8.93
C PHE A 226 9.71 -15.83 7.86
N GLU A 227 10.81 -16.46 8.28
CA GLU A 227 11.76 -17.11 7.38
C GLU A 227 11.13 -18.27 6.61
N GLN A 228 10.07 -18.89 7.16
CA GLN A 228 9.28 -19.93 6.49
C GLN A 228 8.15 -19.33 5.64
N LEU A 229 7.71 -18.11 5.95
CA LEU A 229 6.67 -17.39 5.22
C LEU A 229 7.17 -16.73 3.93
N LYS A 230 8.37 -17.03 3.42
CA LYS A 230 8.89 -16.59 2.10
C LYS A 230 8.49 -15.14 1.73
N LEU A 231 8.53 -14.21 2.70
CA LEU A 231 7.94 -12.88 2.55
C LEU A 231 8.72 -12.09 1.49
N PRO A 232 8.04 -11.32 0.62
CA PRO A 232 8.69 -10.59 -0.47
C PRO A 232 9.59 -9.46 0.06
N ILE A 233 9.17 -8.82 1.16
CA ILE A 233 10.01 -7.90 1.93
C ILE A 233 10.64 -8.73 3.05
N LYS A 234 11.97 -8.89 3.02
CA LYS A 234 12.69 -9.74 3.98
C LYS A 234 12.29 -9.39 5.42
N LYS A 235 11.57 -10.31 6.05
CA LYS A 235 11.18 -10.29 7.48
C LYS A 235 10.20 -9.18 7.87
N SER A 236 9.32 -8.71 6.98
CA SER A 236 8.28 -7.74 7.35
C SER A 236 6.91 -8.11 6.80
N LEU A 237 5.87 -7.91 7.61
CA LEU A 237 4.47 -7.95 7.16
C LEU A 237 3.98 -6.62 6.59
N SER A 238 4.86 -5.62 6.51
CA SER A 238 4.56 -4.38 5.82
C SER A 238 4.18 -4.66 4.36
N ASN A 239 3.12 -4.00 3.90
CA ASN A 239 2.59 -4.16 2.55
C ASN A 239 2.15 -5.61 2.22
N GLN A 240 1.43 -6.27 3.13
CA GLN A 240 0.89 -7.63 2.94
C GLN A 240 -0.63 -7.67 3.15
N VAL A 241 -1.28 -8.67 2.56
CA VAL A 241 -2.67 -9.07 2.84
C VAL A 241 -2.62 -10.46 3.47
N LEU A 242 -3.29 -10.60 4.61
CA LEU A 242 -3.52 -11.86 5.30
C LEU A 242 -4.99 -12.23 5.16
N GLU A 243 -5.31 -13.41 4.63
CA GLU A 243 -6.69 -13.90 4.49
C GLU A 243 -6.77 -15.29 5.13
N PHE A 244 -7.80 -15.56 5.94
CA PHE A 244 -8.01 -16.87 6.55
C PHE A 244 -9.44 -17.08 6.99
N ASP A 245 -9.81 -18.35 7.10
CA ASP A 245 -11.03 -18.76 7.78
C ASP A 245 -10.76 -19.14 9.22
N MET A 246 -11.67 -18.77 10.11
CA MET A 246 -11.57 -19.01 11.55
C MET A 246 -12.84 -19.65 12.09
N LYS A 247 -12.70 -20.81 12.76
CA LYS A 247 -13.84 -21.52 13.38
C LYS A 247 -13.47 -22.07 14.75
N PHE A 248 -14.25 -21.71 15.76
CA PHE A 248 -14.19 -22.36 17.07
C PHE A 248 -14.99 -23.67 17.03
N LEU A 249 -14.35 -24.76 17.45
CA LEU A 249 -14.94 -26.11 17.50
C LEU A 249 -15.49 -26.44 18.89
N THR A 250 -15.11 -25.68 19.91
CA THR A 250 -15.69 -25.74 21.25
C THR A 250 -16.25 -24.38 21.65
N ASN A 251 -17.20 -24.39 22.59
CA ASN A 251 -17.76 -23.19 23.21
C ASN A 251 -17.65 -23.34 24.73
N PRO A 252 -16.51 -22.98 25.33
CA PRO A 252 -16.27 -23.22 26.75
C PRO A 252 -17.17 -22.35 27.63
N TYR A 253 -17.62 -22.89 28.76
CA TYR A 253 -18.43 -22.17 29.74
C TYR A 253 -17.57 -21.72 30.92
N ASP A 254 -16.63 -20.81 30.66
CA ASP A 254 -15.63 -20.33 31.62
C ASP A 254 -15.77 -18.82 31.93
N GLY A 255 -16.87 -18.21 31.50
CA GLY A 255 -17.13 -16.77 31.61
C GLY A 255 -16.44 -15.91 30.54
N VAL A 256 -15.51 -16.48 29.75
CA VAL A 256 -14.88 -15.84 28.60
C VAL A 256 -15.48 -16.35 27.29
N GLY A 257 -15.73 -17.65 27.18
CA GLY A 257 -16.27 -18.30 25.99
C GLY A 257 -15.24 -18.48 24.88
N ARG A 258 -15.69 -18.44 23.62
CA ARG A 258 -14.79 -18.50 22.47
C ARG A 258 -13.87 -17.29 22.47
N HIS A 259 -12.57 -17.53 22.52
CA HIS A 259 -11.58 -16.47 22.49
C HIS A 259 -10.31 -16.91 21.78
N GLY A 260 -9.92 -16.19 20.73
CA GLY A 260 -8.76 -16.53 19.91
C GLY A 260 -8.70 -15.69 18.64
N GLY A 261 -7.60 -15.81 17.91
CA GLY A 261 -7.38 -15.03 16.70
C GLY A 261 -5.96 -15.12 16.16
N ILE A 262 -5.54 -14.09 15.44
CA ILE A 262 -4.21 -13.94 14.84
C ILE A 262 -3.42 -12.87 15.59
N TYR A 263 -2.13 -13.11 15.77
CA TYR A 263 -1.16 -12.14 16.25
C TYR A 263 0.05 -12.12 15.33
N TYR A 264 0.72 -10.97 15.25
CA TYR A 264 1.91 -10.83 14.45
C TYR A 264 2.80 -9.72 15.00
N GLY A 265 4.05 -9.78 14.56
CA GLY A 265 5.06 -8.89 15.08
C GLY A 265 5.44 -9.29 16.50
N ASN A 266 5.79 -10.56 16.72
CA ASN A 266 6.24 -11.07 18.01
C ASN A 266 7.72 -11.42 18.03
N HIS A 267 8.39 -11.21 19.17
CA HIS A 267 9.78 -11.62 19.40
C HIS A 267 9.90 -13.11 19.74
N SER A 268 8.87 -13.70 20.33
CA SER A 268 8.84 -15.10 20.71
C SER A 268 7.61 -15.80 20.15
N PHE A 269 7.63 -17.14 20.17
CA PHE A 269 6.49 -17.97 19.74
C PHE A 269 5.52 -18.28 20.90
N ASP A 270 5.94 -18.06 22.14
CA ASP A 270 5.31 -18.62 23.33
C ASP A 270 4.29 -17.69 24.01
N ARG A 271 4.34 -16.38 23.73
CA ARG A 271 3.51 -15.36 24.40
C ARG A 271 2.91 -14.36 23.43
N ARG A 272 1.59 -14.39 23.23
CA ARG A 272 0.92 -13.33 22.44
C ARG A 272 0.98 -11.95 23.13
N ALA A 273 1.24 -11.91 24.43
CA ALA A 273 1.12 -10.72 25.27
C ALA A 273 2.30 -9.73 25.12
N ASP A 274 3.38 -10.11 24.45
CA ASP A 274 4.65 -9.36 24.45
C ASP A 274 4.72 -8.28 23.34
N GLY A 275 3.77 -7.35 23.39
CA GLY A 275 3.82 -6.16 22.53
C GLY A 275 3.43 -6.43 21.07
N ASN A 276 2.45 -7.31 20.85
CA ASN A 276 2.03 -7.74 19.52
C ASN A 276 0.89 -6.87 18.96
N THR A 277 0.74 -6.91 17.65
CA THR A 277 -0.47 -6.45 16.96
C THR A 277 -1.29 -7.69 16.59
N GLY A 278 -2.61 -7.60 16.67
CA GLY A 278 -3.45 -8.73 16.32
C GLY A 278 -4.93 -8.41 16.24
N VAL A 279 -5.67 -9.40 15.75
CA VAL A 279 -7.13 -9.39 15.64
C VAL A 279 -7.63 -10.65 16.33
N ASP A 280 -8.53 -10.50 17.29
CA ASP A 280 -9.16 -11.62 17.97
C ASP A 280 -10.68 -11.48 18.04
N TRP A 281 -11.35 -12.61 18.25
CA TRP A 281 -12.75 -12.69 18.67
C TRP A 281 -12.81 -13.03 20.15
N ILE A 282 -13.78 -12.48 20.89
CA ILE A 282 -14.07 -12.87 22.29
C ILE A 282 -15.59 -12.95 22.53
N ASP A 283 -16.06 -13.95 23.28
CA ASP A 283 -17.49 -14.11 23.67
C ASP A 283 -17.87 -13.42 25.00
N ARG A 284 -16.87 -12.92 25.73
CA ARG A 284 -16.99 -12.36 27.07
C ARG A 284 -18.02 -11.23 27.10
N THR A 285 -18.98 -11.32 28.01
CA THR A 285 -20.18 -10.46 28.04
C THR A 285 -19.89 -8.96 27.93
N ARG A 286 -18.81 -8.47 28.55
CA ARG A 286 -18.49 -7.02 28.60
C ARG A 286 -17.89 -6.46 27.30
N ASP A 287 -17.27 -7.29 26.46
CA ASP A 287 -16.52 -6.84 25.29
C ASP A 287 -16.63 -7.83 24.12
N ARG A 288 -17.79 -8.51 24.02
CA ARG A 288 -18.04 -9.51 23.00
C ARG A 288 -17.83 -8.94 21.61
N GLY A 289 -17.02 -9.62 20.80
CA GLY A 289 -16.82 -9.28 19.40
C GLY A 289 -15.37 -9.30 18.93
N TYR A 290 -15.13 -8.65 17.79
CA TYR A 290 -13.78 -8.49 17.24
C TYR A 290 -13.03 -7.35 17.91
N ARG A 291 -11.76 -7.57 18.23
CA ARG A 291 -10.88 -6.56 18.80
C ARG A 291 -9.61 -6.44 17.99
N PHE A 292 -9.16 -5.21 17.79
CA PHE A 292 -7.81 -4.91 17.33
C PHE A 292 -7.00 -4.41 18.52
N TYR A 293 -5.89 -5.07 18.81
CA TYR A 293 -5.03 -4.68 19.93
C TYR A 293 -3.65 -4.25 19.43
N ARG A 294 -3.12 -3.21 20.09
CA ARG A 294 -1.83 -2.60 19.81
C ARG A 294 -0.99 -2.71 21.08
N THR A 295 0.01 -3.59 21.08
CA THR A 295 1.07 -3.70 22.12
C THR A 295 0.63 -3.92 23.58
N GLY A 296 0.82 -5.15 24.08
CA GLY A 296 0.93 -5.42 25.52
C GLY A 296 -0.38 -5.79 26.22
N TRP A 297 -0.26 -6.47 27.36
CA TRP A 297 -1.40 -6.99 28.15
C TRP A 297 -2.11 -5.90 28.97
N TYR A 298 -1.55 -4.69 29.04
CA TYR A 298 -2.10 -3.63 29.88
C TYR A 298 -3.30 -2.97 29.18
N PRO A 299 -4.48 -2.93 29.83
CA PRO A 299 -5.73 -2.43 29.28
C PRO A 299 -5.78 -0.89 29.26
N ASP A 300 -4.66 -0.22 28.98
CA ASP A 300 -4.68 1.21 28.67
C ASP A 300 -5.33 1.33 27.29
N ASP A 301 -6.63 1.68 27.23
CA ASP A 301 -7.47 2.28 26.17
C ASP A 301 -7.16 2.02 24.66
N SER A 302 -6.28 1.07 24.35
CA SER A 302 -5.67 0.87 23.04
C SER A 302 -6.27 -0.31 22.28
N ASN A 303 -7.11 -1.09 22.97
CA ASN A 303 -7.96 -2.10 22.35
C ASN A 303 -9.16 -1.41 21.70
N VAL A 304 -9.17 -1.39 20.38
CA VAL A 304 -10.32 -0.89 19.62
C VAL A 304 -11.28 -2.05 19.45
N LEU A 305 -12.44 -1.99 20.11
CA LEU A 305 -13.56 -2.89 19.81
C LEU A 305 -14.04 -2.56 18.40
N LEU A 306 -13.84 -3.49 17.48
CA LEU A 306 -14.17 -3.30 16.07
C LEU A 306 -15.67 -3.55 15.83
N LEU A 307 -16.22 -4.60 16.46
CA LEU A 307 -17.58 -5.04 16.17
C LEU A 307 -18.19 -5.85 17.28
N GLN A 308 -19.38 -5.45 17.73
CA GLN A 308 -20.24 -6.30 18.56
C GLN A 308 -21.14 -7.15 17.67
N LYS A 309 -20.78 -8.42 17.46
CA LYS A 309 -21.63 -9.43 16.80
C LYS A 309 -22.01 -10.52 17.80
N LYS A 310 -23.05 -11.28 17.47
CA LYS A 310 -23.43 -12.47 18.25
C LYS A 310 -22.47 -13.64 18.01
N GLU A 311 -21.93 -13.75 16.79
CA GLU A 311 -21.12 -14.87 16.34
C GLU A 311 -19.89 -14.38 15.56
N PRO A 312 -18.74 -15.08 15.64
CA PRO A 312 -17.57 -14.77 14.82
C PRO A 312 -17.88 -14.99 13.34
N VAL A 313 -17.28 -14.18 12.46
CA VAL A 313 -17.36 -14.42 11.02
C VAL A 313 -16.46 -15.58 10.63
N ASN A 314 -16.83 -16.27 9.54
CA ASN A 314 -16.04 -17.39 9.05
C ASN A 314 -14.73 -16.93 8.39
N HIS A 315 -14.72 -15.79 7.71
CA HIS A 315 -13.58 -15.32 6.90
C HIS A 315 -13.10 -13.94 7.35
N LEU A 316 -11.79 -13.80 7.52
CA LEU A 316 -11.12 -12.56 7.89
C LEU A 316 -10.05 -12.19 6.86
N LYS A 317 -10.01 -10.92 6.50
CA LYS A 317 -8.98 -10.31 5.67
C LYS A 317 -8.35 -9.13 6.41
N ILE A 318 -7.03 -9.12 6.49
CA ILE A 318 -6.24 -8.07 7.13
C ILE A 318 -5.25 -7.53 6.09
N ILE A 319 -5.41 -6.27 5.73
CA ILE A 319 -4.50 -5.54 4.85
C ILE A 319 -3.57 -4.72 5.73
N ILE A 320 -2.27 -4.94 5.61
CA ILE A 320 -1.22 -4.22 6.32
C ILE A 320 -0.49 -3.35 5.31
N LYS A 321 -0.74 -2.04 5.34
CA LYS A 321 -0.11 -1.09 4.41
C LYS A 321 1.37 -0.85 4.76
N SER A 322 2.11 -0.27 3.83
CA SER A 322 3.53 0.05 4.00
C SER A 322 3.81 1.00 5.17
N ASN A 323 2.86 1.89 5.47
CA ASN A 323 2.90 2.85 6.56
C ASN A 323 2.48 2.27 7.94
N GLY A 324 2.17 0.96 8.02
CA GLY A 324 1.68 0.31 9.24
C GLY A 324 0.21 0.54 9.57
N GLU A 325 -0.55 1.15 8.67
CA GLU A 325 -2.01 1.17 8.75
C GLU A 325 -2.58 -0.21 8.44
N HIS A 326 -3.58 -0.61 9.22
CA HIS A 326 -4.33 -1.84 9.03
C HIS A 326 -5.73 -1.52 8.51
N ILE A 327 -6.17 -2.33 7.54
CA ILE A 327 -7.57 -2.42 7.15
C ILE A 327 -8.03 -3.85 7.45
N ILE A 328 -9.07 -3.99 8.25
CA ILE A 328 -9.64 -5.30 8.59
C ILE A 328 -10.98 -5.40 7.87
N VAL A 329 -11.21 -6.52 7.19
CA VAL A 329 -12.46 -6.83 6.49
C VAL A 329 -12.99 -8.15 7.05
N ALA A 330 -14.24 -8.13 7.51
CA ALA A 330 -14.97 -9.27 8.03
C ALA A 330 -16.39 -9.25 7.45
N GLU A 331 -16.65 -10.12 6.48
CA GLU A 331 -17.87 -10.06 5.64
C GLU A 331 -18.04 -8.66 5.05
N ASN A 332 -19.21 -8.02 5.24
CA ASN A 332 -19.54 -6.71 4.70
C ASN A 332 -19.06 -5.55 5.59
N THR A 333 -18.21 -5.81 6.58
CA THR A 333 -17.72 -4.77 7.50
C THR A 333 -16.24 -4.51 7.29
N ILE A 334 -15.88 -3.22 7.15
CA ILE A 334 -14.51 -2.76 6.89
C ILE A 334 -14.12 -1.75 7.97
N TRP A 335 -13.00 -2.01 8.65
CA TRP A 335 -12.37 -1.07 9.59
C TRP A 335 -11.09 -0.52 8.99
N LYS A 336 -10.96 0.81 8.93
CA LYS A 336 -9.81 1.52 8.34
C LYS A 336 -9.11 2.37 9.40
N ASN A 337 -7.97 2.97 9.05
CA ASN A 337 -7.20 3.88 9.91
C ASN A 337 -6.72 3.23 11.22
N LEU A 338 -6.53 1.91 11.22
CA LEU A 338 -6.02 1.19 12.37
C LEU A 338 -4.49 1.20 12.35
N THR A 339 -3.88 2.25 12.89
CA THR A 339 -2.42 2.44 12.86
C THR A 339 -1.71 1.71 13.99
N SER A 340 -0.77 0.81 13.69
CA SER A 340 0.20 0.43 14.73
C SER A 340 1.19 1.58 14.88
N ASN A 341 1.35 2.17 16.07
CA ASN A 341 2.31 3.27 16.31
C ASN A 341 3.78 2.88 16.06
N ALA A 342 4.06 1.62 15.75
CA ALA A 342 5.39 1.13 15.47
C ALA A 342 5.38 0.17 14.28
N VAL A 343 5.67 0.71 13.09
CA VAL A 343 6.12 -0.08 11.92
C VAL A 343 7.21 -1.09 12.32
N GLN A 344 8.00 -0.76 13.34
CA GLN A 344 9.01 -1.64 13.93
C GLN A 344 8.45 -2.98 14.44
N LEU A 345 7.19 -3.04 14.88
CA LEU A 345 6.56 -4.28 15.34
C LEU A 345 6.35 -5.27 14.19
N LEU A 346 6.06 -4.76 12.99
CA LEU A 346 5.82 -5.59 11.80
C LEU A 346 7.07 -6.32 11.30
N ASN A 347 8.24 -5.99 11.84
CA ASN A 347 9.53 -6.58 11.48
C ASN A 347 9.98 -7.70 12.43
N LYS A 348 9.19 -8.00 13.46
CA LYS A 348 9.53 -9.06 14.43
C LYS A 348 9.22 -10.45 13.83
N PRO A 349 9.99 -11.49 14.18
CA PRO A 349 10.15 -12.69 13.33
C PRO A 349 8.98 -13.68 13.29
N TYR A 350 7.86 -13.43 13.98
CA TYR A 350 6.76 -14.41 14.08
C TYR A 350 5.39 -13.81 13.75
N LEU A 351 4.58 -14.63 13.08
CA LEU A 351 3.12 -14.52 12.95
C LEU A 351 2.53 -15.81 13.50
N GLY A 352 1.42 -15.72 14.23
CA GLY A 352 0.81 -16.89 14.81
C GLY A 352 -0.67 -16.74 15.05
N PHE A 353 -1.27 -17.87 15.37
CA PHE A 353 -2.66 -17.98 15.79
C PHE A 353 -2.71 -18.44 17.23
N TRP A 354 -3.76 -18.06 17.95
CA TRP A 354 -3.85 -18.35 19.36
C TRP A 354 -5.29 -18.59 19.79
N ALA A 355 -5.46 -19.31 20.90
CA ALA A 355 -6.74 -19.55 21.53
C ALA A 355 -6.61 -19.42 23.06
N TRP A 356 -7.67 -18.97 23.71
CA TRP A 356 -7.79 -18.92 25.17
C TRP A 356 -7.91 -20.33 25.76
N GLY A 357 -7.84 -20.51 27.08
CA GLY A 357 -8.03 -21.80 27.72
C GLY A 357 -9.32 -22.50 27.30
N ASN A 358 -9.30 -23.84 27.27
CA ASN A 358 -10.41 -24.73 26.92
C ASN A 358 -11.03 -24.50 25.53
N ASN A 359 -10.30 -23.85 24.62
CA ASN A 359 -10.75 -23.62 23.25
C ASN A 359 -10.12 -24.63 22.29
N HIS A 360 -10.88 -24.93 21.22
CA HIS A 360 -10.38 -25.64 20.06
C HIS A 360 -10.63 -24.76 18.84
N LEU A 361 -9.58 -24.13 18.33
CA LEU A 361 -9.63 -23.22 17.20
C LEU A 361 -9.16 -23.92 15.93
N ARG A 362 -9.90 -23.76 14.84
CA ARG A 362 -9.52 -24.21 13.50
C ARG A 362 -9.27 -22.99 12.62
N ILE A 363 -8.10 -23.00 11.96
CA ILE A 363 -7.72 -22.04 10.93
C ILE A 363 -7.58 -22.79 9.60
N SER A 364 -8.21 -22.27 8.55
CA SER A 364 -8.14 -22.85 7.21
C SER A 364 -8.03 -21.76 6.15
N ASN A 365 -7.70 -22.12 4.91
CA ASN A 365 -7.59 -21.18 3.79
C ASN A 365 -6.68 -19.99 4.08
N PHE A 366 -5.66 -20.18 4.93
CA PHE A 366 -4.70 -19.12 5.24
C PHE A 366 -3.87 -18.80 4.01
N THR A 367 -3.83 -17.52 3.65
CA THR A 367 -2.98 -17.01 2.60
C THR A 367 -2.32 -15.71 3.05
N ILE A 368 -1.10 -15.50 2.56
CA ILE A 368 -0.37 -14.26 2.69
C ILE A 368 0.11 -13.85 1.30
N ARG A 369 -0.11 -12.60 0.94
CA ARG A 369 0.28 -12.08 -0.37
C ARG A 369 0.69 -10.63 -0.27
N PRO A 370 1.54 -10.12 -1.20
CA PRO A 370 1.78 -8.70 -1.28
C PRO A 370 0.46 -7.94 -1.33
N TYR A 371 0.36 -6.86 -0.55
CA TYR A 371 -0.65 -5.85 -0.80
C TYR A 371 -0.22 -5.09 -2.05
N THR A 372 -0.64 -5.61 -3.20
CA THR A 372 -0.68 -4.80 -4.40
C THR A 372 -1.86 -3.84 -4.23
N ARG A 373 -1.57 -2.54 -4.27
CA ARG A 373 -2.59 -1.49 -4.26
C ARG A 373 -3.61 -1.66 -5.39
N CYS A 374 -3.25 -2.50 -6.38
CA CYS A 374 -4.01 -2.96 -7.52
C CYS A 374 -4.91 -4.15 -7.11
N GLY A 375 -6.20 -3.90 -6.90
CA GLY A 375 -7.19 -4.96 -6.73
C GLY A 375 -7.41 -5.78 -8.01
N LEU A 376 -6.52 -6.72 -8.32
CA LEU A 376 -6.68 -7.66 -9.44
C LEU A 376 -7.31 -9.02 -9.05
N ASP A 377 -7.88 -9.14 -7.85
CA ASP A 377 -8.52 -10.38 -7.38
C ASP A 377 -9.94 -10.14 -6.84
N GLU A 378 -10.81 -9.49 -7.64
CA GLU A 378 -12.26 -9.71 -7.59
C GLU A 378 -12.81 -10.01 -8.99
#